data_AF-A0A424P3J6-F1
#
_entry.id   AF-A0A424P3J6-F1
#
_cell.length_a   1.000
_cell.length_b   1.000
_cell.length_c   1.000
_cell.angle_alpha   90.00
_cell.angle_beta   90.00
_cell.angle_gamma   90.00
#
_symmetry.space_group_name_H-M   'P 1'
#
loop_
_entity.id
_entity.type
_entity.pdbx_description
1 polymer ?
#
loop_
_entity_poly.entity_id
_entity_poly.type
_entity_poly.pdbx_seq_one_letter_code
_entity_poly.pdbx_strand_id
1 'polypeptide(L)'
;MAREIKLLEVLNFRINFLAYFFLIVTLSAQENFQNLKHWEIPSKNPDRIILTFHGDPTSSRAVTWRTSSEIENSVAQISEATVNANIEYKPKTYKASIE
;
A
#
# COMPACT_ATOMS: atom_id res chain seq x y z
N MET A 1 46.67 19.27 -22.04
CA MET A 1 46.25 19.74 -20.70
C MET A 1 45.05 20.69 -20.73
N ALA A 2 45.14 21.98 -21.06
CA ALA A 2 43.98 22.90 -20.99
C ALA A 2 42.79 22.54 -21.91
N ARG A 3 43.06 22.02 -23.11
CA ARG A 3 42.02 21.56 -24.05
C ARG A 3 41.27 20.32 -23.54
N GLU A 4 41.95 19.40 -22.86
CA GLU A 4 41.35 18.19 -22.30
C GLU A 4 40.49 18.49 -21.08
N ILE A 5 40.94 19.42 -20.22
CA ILE A 5 40.15 19.94 -19.09
C ILE A 5 38.86 20.58 -19.60
N LYS A 6 38.94 21.44 -20.63
CA LYS A 6 37.76 22.06 -21.24
C LYS A 6 36.81 21.06 -21.88
N LEU A 7 37.33 19.97 -22.45
CA LEU A 7 36.52 18.89 -23.03
C LEU A 7 35.79 18.12 -21.93
N LEU A 8 36.46 17.85 -20.81
CA LEU A 8 35.89 17.17 -19.64
C LEU A 8 34.81 18.00 -18.96
N GLU A 9 35.02 19.32 -18.82
CA GLU A 9 34.01 20.25 -18.30
C GLU A 9 32.74 20.27 -19.16
N VAL A 10 32.89 20.35 -20.49
CA VAL A 10 31.75 20.32 -21.42
C VAL A 10 31.02 18.97 -21.38
N LEU A 11 31.77 17.87 -21.28
CA LEU A 11 31.19 16.53 -21.15
C LEU A 11 30.41 16.39 -19.84
N ASN A 12 30.98 16.81 -18.72
CA ASN A 12 30.32 16.80 -17.41
C ASN A 12 29.07 17.68 -17.40
N PHE A 13 29.14 18.87 -18.01
CA PHE A 13 27.98 19.74 -18.13
C PHE A 13 26.83 19.07 -18.90
N ARG A 14 27.14 18.39 -20.01
CA ARG A 14 26.14 17.65 -20.81
C ARG A 14 25.53 16.48 -20.03
N ILE A 15 26.34 15.71 -19.31
CA ILE A 15 25.88 14.59 -18.48
C ILE A 15 24.95 15.09 -17.37
N ASN A 16 25.35 16.15 -16.65
CA ASN A 16 24.53 16.74 -15.61
C ASN A 16 23.21 17.29 -16.18
N PHE A 17 23.26 17.96 -17.34
CA PHE A 17 22.06 18.45 -18.02
C PHE A 17 21.09 17.32 -18.39
N LEU A 18 21.61 16.22 -18.95
CA LEU A 18 20.82 15.03 -19.27
C LEU A 18 20.22 14.40 -18.00
N ALA A 19 21.00 14.28 -16.92
CA ALA A 19 20.52 13.73 -15.65
C ALA A 19 19.37 14.58 -15.06
N TYR A 20 19.52 15.91 -15.08
CA TYR A 20 18.46 16.83 -14.66
C TYR A 20 17.20 16.71 -15.51
N PHE A 21 17.35 16.58 -16.83
CA PHE A 21 16.23 16.38 -17.73
C PHE A 21 15.47 15.08 -17.42
N PHE A 22 16.19 13.97 -17.22
CA PHE A 22 15.57 12.69 -16.84
C PHE A 22 14.84 12.75 -15.50
N LEU A 23 15.40 13.43 -14.50
CA LEU A 23 14.73 13.66 -13.21
C LEU A 23 13.40 14.41 -13.38
N ILE A 24 13.37 15.46 -14.20
CA ILE A 24 12.16 16.25 -14.45
C ILE A 24 11.09 15.41 -15.17
N VAL A 25 11.49 14.58 -16.14
CA VAL A 25 10.56 13.67 -16.84
C VAL A 25 9.90 12.70 -15.86
N THR A 26 10.66 12.10 -14.94
CA THR A 26 10.08 11.17 -13.94
C THR A 26 9.08 11.85 -13.00
N LEU A 27 9.32 13.11 -12.63
CA LEU A 27 8.41 13.85 -11.75
C LEU A 27 7.10 14.21 -12.46
N SER A 28 7.16 14.52 -13.76
CA SER A 28 5.98 14.82 -14.58
C SER A 28 5.11 13.60 -14.91
N ALA A 29 5.65 12.39 -14.76
CA ALA A 29 4.95 11.15 -15.02
C ALA A 29 4.14 10.64 -13.81
N GLN A 30 4.19 11.32 -12.66
CA GLN A 30 3.41 10.91 -11.50
C GLN A 30 1.92 11.17 -11.75
N GLU A 31 1.13 10.11 -11.83
CA GLU A 31 -0.32 10.23 -12.00
C GLU A 31 -0.96 10.92 -10.80
N ASN A 32 -1.85 11.87 -11.08
CA ASN A 32 -2.63 12.56 -10.06
C ASN A 32 -4.05 11.96 -10.03
N PHE A 33 -4.34 11.17 -9.00
CA PHE A 33 -5.60 10.43 -8.85
C PHE A 33 -6.80 11.30 -8.43
N GLN A 34 -6.95 12.51 -8.99
CA GLN A 34 -7.97 13.49 -8.58
C GLN A 34 -9.41 13.05 -8.87
N ASN A 35 -9.63 12.10 -9.79
CA ASN A 35 -10.97 11.68 -10.22
C ASN A 35 -11.43 10.33 -9.65
N LEU A 36 -10.67 9.75 -8.72
CA LEU A 36 -11.09 8.51 -8.07
C LEU A 36 -12.25 8.76 -7.10
N LYS A 37 -13.20 7.82 -7.09
CA LYS A 37 -14.23 7.77 -6.06
C LYS A 37 -13.62 7.30 -4.75
N HIS A 38 -14.27 7.66 -3.64
CA HIS A 38 -13.78 7.31 -2.30
C HIS A 38 -13.57 5.80 -2.09
N TRP A 39 -14.37 4.93 -2.73
CA TRP A 39 -14.24 3.47 -2.62
C TRP A 39 -13.13 2.85 -3.49
N GLU A 40 -12.54 3.63 -4.39
CA GLU A 40 -11.38 3.20 -5.19
C GLU A 40 -10.10 3.37 -4.37
N ILE A 41 -10.05 4.42 -3.54
CA ILE A 41 -8.89 4.80 -2.72
C ILE A 41 -8.93 4.06 -1.37
N PRO A 42 -7.85 3.37 -0.96
CA PRO A 42 -7.75 2.80 0.38
C PRO A 42 -7.85 3.87 1.48
N SER A 43 -8.61 3.60 2.53
CA SER A 43 -8.80 4.52 3.66
C SER A 43 -8.26 3.93 4.97
N LYS A 44 -8.33 4.71 6.06
CA LYS A 44 -8.02 4.19 7.41
C LYS A 44 -9.02 3.12 7.87
N ASN A 45 -10.24 3.15 7.34
CA ASN A 45 -11.24 2.15 7.62
C ASN A 45 -11.05 0.96 6.67
N PRO A 46 -11.15 -0.29 7.16
CA PRO A 46 -11.00 -1.47 6.33
C PRO A 46 -12.10 -1.53 5.27
N ASP A 47 -11.71 -1.78 4.03
CA ASP A 47 -12.62 -2.09 2.92
C ASP A 47 -12.26 -3.46 2.30
N ARG A 48 -13.13 -3.94 1.39
CA ARG A 48 -12.93 -5.22 0.67
C ARG A 48 -12.65 -6.40 1.62
N ILE A 49 -13.45 -6.49 2.68
CA ILE A 49 -13.36 -7.57 3.68
C ILE A 49 -13.83 -8.87 3.02
N ILE A 50 -12.94 -9.85 2.90
CA ILE A 50 -13.18 -11.12 2.23
C ILE A 50 -12.89 -12.26 3.20
N LEU A 51 -13.82 -13.22 3.28
CA LEU A 51 -13.63 -14.48 3.98
C LEU A 51 -13.20 -15.55 2.95
N THR A 52 -12.08 -16.21 3.21
CA THR A 52 -11.53 -17.25 2.33
C THR A 52 -11.03 -18.45 3.14
N PHE A 53 -10.58 -19.50 2.44
CA PHE A 53 -9.97 -20.67 3.05
C PHE A 53 -8.49 -20.41 3.34
N HIS A 54 -8.01 -20.90 4.48
CA HIS A 54 -6.60 -20.89 4.84
C HIS A 54 -6.33 -22.08 5.76
N GLY A 55 -5.57 -23.07 5.29
CA GLY A 55 -5.42 -24.35 5.97
C GLY A 55 -6.62 -25.28 5.78
N ASP A 56 -6.96 -26.05 6.82
CA ASP A 56 -8.07 -27.00 6.79
C ASP A 56 -9.43 -26.27 6.71
N PRO A 57 -10.22 -26.45 5.63
CA PRO A 57 -11.47 -25.72 5.42
C PRO A 57 -12.58 -26.06 6.42
N THR A 58 -12.47 -27.17 7.15
CA THR A 58 -13.47 -27.59 8.16
C THR A 58 -13.33 -26.85 9.48
N SER A 59 -12.13 -26.31 9.76
CA SER A 59 -11.78 -25.72 11.05
C SER A 59 -11.11 -24.34 10.94
N SER A 60 -10.68 -23.93 9.74
CA SER A 60 -9.87 -22.73 9.53
C SER A 60 -10.37 -21.88 8.36
N ARG A 61 -10.29 -20.56 8.54
CA ARG A 61 -10.63 -19.54 7.54
C ARG A 61 -9.64 -18.37 7.66
N ALA A 62 -9.40 -17.68 6.57
CA ALA A 62 -8.72 -16.40 6.58
C ALA A 62 -9.73 -15.28 6.31
N VAL A 63 -9.52 -14.14 6.98
CA VAL A 63 -10.19 -12.89 6.67
C VAL A 63 -9.11 -11.94 6.17
N THR A 64 -9.28 -11.43 4.97
CA THR A 64 -8.41 -10.40 4.40
C THR A 64 -9.21 -9.12 4.20
N TRP A 65 -8.53 -7.98 4.30
CA TRP A 65 -9.11 -6.67 4.08
C TRP A 65 -8.02 -5.73 3.58
N ARG A 66 -8.42 -4.56 3.09
CA ARG A 66 -7.51 -3.52 2.62
C ARG A 66 -7.68 -2.26 3.48
N THR A 67 -6.56 -1.62 3.79
CA THR A 67 -6.47 -0.30 4.43
C THR A 67 -5.44 0.55 3.69
N SER A 68 -5.38 1.85 4.02
CA SER A 68 -4.25 2.71 3.67
C SER A 68 -2.93 2.14 4.20
N SER A 69 -1.84 2.42 3.49
CA SER A 69 -0.47 2.10 3.90
C SER A 69 -0.01 2.84 5.16
N GLU A 70 -0.77 3.84 5.62
CA GLU A 70 -0.55 4.49 6.93
C GLU A 70 -0.86 3.57 8.12
N ILE A 71 -1.61 2.48 7.91
CA ILE A 71 -1.98 1.55 8.98
C ILE A 71 -0.91 0.46 9.08
N GLU A 72 -0.01 0.62 10.04
CA GLU A 72 1.08 -0.33 10.29
C GLU A 72 0.65 -1.56 11.09
N ASN A 73 -0.39 -1.43 11.91
CA ASN A 73 -0.86 -2.49 12.80
C ASN A 73 -2.38 -2.62 12.68
N SER A 74 -2.85 -3.82 12.33
CA SER A 74 -4.27 -4.12 12.22
C SER A 74 -4.62 -5.37 13.02
N VAL A 75 -5.85 -5.43 13.52
CA VAL A 75 -6.36 -6.54 14.32
C VAL A 75 -7.76 -6.93 13.88
N ALA A 76 -8.06 -8.22 13.93
CA ALA A 76 -9.41 -8.75 13.79
C ALA A 76 -9.93 -9.20 15.16
N GLN A 77 -11.21 -8.91 15.43
CA GLN A 77 -11.92 -9.38 16.61
C GLN A 77 -13.02 -10.34 16.17
N ILE A 78 -12.96 -11.58 16.63
CA ILE A 78 -13.85 -12.67 16.19
C ILE A 78 -14.51 -13.30 17.42
N SER A 79 -15.84 -13.41 17.36
CA SER A 79 -16.67 -14.04 18.39
C SER A 79 -17.52 -15.15 17.77
N GLU A 80 -17.90 -16.15 18.56
CA GLU A 80 -18.91 -17.12 18.15
C GLU A 80 -20.28 -16.42 17.99
N ALA A 81 -20.99 -16.76 16.91
CA ALA A 81 -22.31 -16.22 16.66
C ALA A 81 -23.34 -16.85 17.61
N THR A 82 -24.20 -16.01 18.21
CA THR A 82 -25.33 -16.45 19.05
C THR A 82 -26.64 -16.42 18.25
N VAL A 83 -27.71 -16.99 18.82
CA VAL A 83 -29.00 -17.19 18.13
C VAL A 83 -29.75 -15.87 17.84
N ASN A 84 -29.32 -14.75 18.43
CA ASN A 84 -29.99 -13.45 18.32
C ASN A 84 -28.97 -12.29 18.25
N ALA A 85 -29.46 -11.09 17.93
CA ALA A 85 -28.63 -9.88 17.85
C ALA A 85 -28.02 -9.44 19.20
N ASN A 86 -28.42 -10.08 20.30
CA ASN A 86 -27.77 -9.92 21.61
C ASN A 86 -26.49 -10.75 21.63
N ILE A 87 -25.47 -10.21 20.97
CA ILE A 87 -24.12 -10.75 21.00
C ILE A 87 -23.55 -10.43 22.37
N GLU A 88 -23.29 -11.45 23.20
CA GLU A 88 -22.39 -11.28 24.33
C GLU A 88 -20.99 -11.04 23.75
N TYR A 89 -20.58 -9.77 23.70
CA TYR A 89 -19.35 -9.37 23.00
C TYR A 89 -18.10 -9.83 23.76
N LYS A 90 -17.67 -11.06 23.46
CA LYS A 90 -16.45 -11.69 23.99
C LYS A 90 -15.50 -12.09 22.86
N PRO A 91 -14.97 -11.13 22.07
CA PRO A 91 -14.13 -11.46 20.94
C PRO A 91 -12.76 -11.97 21.38
N LYS A 92 -12.21 -12.87 20.56
CA LYS A 92 -10.78 -13.14 20.53
C LYS A 92 -10.12 -12.18 19.54
N THR A 93 -9.02 -11.57 19.94
CA THR A 93 -8.25 -10.64 19.11
C THR A 93 -7.13 -11.39 18.39
N TYR A 94 -7.01 -11.16 17.08
CA TYR A 94 -5.98 -11.72 16.21
C TYR A 94 -5.21 -10.58 15.55
N LYS A 95 -3.88 -10.63 15.59
CA LYS A 95 -3.04 -9.68 14.84
C LYS A 95 -3.06 -10.05 13.37
N ALA A 96 -3.22 -9.05 12.50
CA ALA A 96 -3.08 -9.23 11.07
C ALA A 96 -1.59 -9.26 10.68
N SER A 97 -1.30 -9.95 9.59
CA SER A 97 -0.03 -9.88 8.88
C SER A 97 -0.24 -9.23 7.52
N ILE A 98 0.79 -8.53 7.04
CA ILE A 98 0.85 -8.07 5.65
C ILE A 98 1.46 -9.24 4.86
N GLU A 99 0.80 -9.66 3.78
CA GLU A 99 1.39 -10.57 2.78
C GLU A 99 2.26 -9.79 1.78
#